data_AF-A0A1H7JDF7-F1
#
_entry.id   AF-A0A1H7JDF7-F1
#
_cell.length_a   1.000
_cell.length_b   1.000
_cell.length_c   1.000
_cell.angle_alpha   90.00
_cell.angle_beta   90.00
_cell.angle_gamma   90.00
#
_symmetry.space_group_name_H-M   'P 1'
#
loop_
_entity.id
_entity.type
_entity.pdbx_description
1 polymer ?
#
loop_
_entity_poly.entity_id
_entity_poly.type
_entity_poly.pdbx_seq_one_letter_code
_entity_poly.pdbx_strand_id
1 'polypeptide(L)'
;MTLEARAEMQARAERALRRGELAEAVSLYETLVRECPSDEALSQRLAQLRESLQPMELQALQRASAAPREERLTLGPSSPIQEGERLFALGDYAGAAAAYRRALQQRPDNELIQERLLELFQLARVTSGRSPTDRALPKETEPLLQALLDRLAARKRRKGG
;
A
#
# COMPACT_ATOMS: atom_id res chain seq x y z
N MET A 1 14.35 -19.60 6.20
CA MET A 1 13.82 -18.87 5.02
C MET A 1 14.57 -19.28 3.75
N THR A 2 13.90 -19.30 2.57
CA THR A 2 14.58 -19.55 1.27
C THR A 2 15.29 -18.28 0.76
N LEU A 3 16.27 -18.43 -0.14
CA LEU A 3 17.00 -17.29 -0.71
C LEU A 3 16.09 -16.33 -1.49
N GLU A 4 15.09 -16.85 -2.19
CA GLU A 4 14.11 -16.03 -2.93
C GLU A 4 13.18 -15.27 -1.98
N ALA A 5 12.63 -15.95 -0.96
CA ALA A 5 11.78 -15.30 0.05
C ALA A 5 12.55 -14.21 0.82
N ARG A 6 13.86 -14.43 1.03
CA ARG A 6 14.76 -13.42 1.59
C ARG A 6 14.88 -12.19 0.69
N ALA A 7 15.19 -12.40 -0.58
CA ALA A 7 15.36 -11.32 -1.55
C ALA A 7 14.07 -10.50 -1.70
N GLU A 8 12.92 -11.17 -1.73
CA GLU A 8 11.61 -10.50 -1.80
C GLU A 8 11.32 -9.67 -0.56
N MET A 9 11.60 -10.20 0.64
CA MET A 9 11.40 -9.50 1.91
C MET A 9 12.34 -8.30 2.03
N GLN A 10 13.58 -8.43 1.58
CA GLN A 10 14.53 -7.32 1.51
C GLN A 10 14.06 -6.25 0.51
N ALA A 11 13.59 -6.63 -0.68
CA ALA A 11 13.03 -5.70 -1.65
C ALA A 11 11.77 -4.98 -1.13
N ARG A 12 10.99 -5.63 -0.26
CA ARG A 12 9.86 -4.99 0.44
C ARG A 12 10.34 -3.99 1.48
N ALA A 13 11.36 -4.33 2.27
CA ALA A 13 11.96 -3.42 3.26
C ALA A 13 12.53 -2.16 2.59
N GLU A 14 13.22 -2.30 1.46
CA GLU A 14 13.74 -1.17 0.70
C GLU A 14 12.64 -0.30 0.08
N ARG A 15 11.53 -0.91 -0.38
CA ARG A 15 10.36 -0.14 -0.84
C ARG A 15 9.76 0.69 0.29
N ALA A 16 9.63 0.12 1.49
CA ALA A 16 9.15 0.84 2.66
C ALA A 16 10.07 2.04 3.00
N LEU A 17 11.39 1.85 2.94
CA LEU A 17 12.36 2.96 3.12
C LEU A 17 12.17 4.07 2.09
N ARG A 18 12.05 3.72 0.80
CA ARG A 18 11.83 4.71 -0.27
C ARG A 18 10.53 5.50 -0.10
N ARG A 19 9.53 4.91 0.56
CA ARG A 19 8.24 5.54 0.86
C ARG A 19 8.24 6.33 2.18
N GLY A 20 9.32 6.28 2.95
CA GLY A 20 9.38 6.87 4.29
C GLY A 20 8.62 6.06 5.36
N GLU A 21 8.22 4.83 5.05
CA GLU A 21 7.52 3.91 5.97
C GLU A 21 8.54 3.26 6.92
N LEU A 22 9.20 4.07 7.74
CA LEU A 22 10.30 3.65 8.61
C LEU A 22 9.89 2.51 9.58
N ALA A 23 8.61 2.47 9.99
CA ALA A 23 8.05 1.40 10.82
C ALA A 23 7.99 0.04 10.16
N GLU A 24 7.51 0.01 8.93
CA GLU A 24 7.44 -1.24 8.19
C GLU A 24 8.85 -1.69 7.81
N ALA A 25 9.72 -0.75 7.41
CA ALA A 25 11.11 -1.05 7.10
C ALA A 25 11.86 -1.67 8.29
N VAL A 26 11.79 -1.07 9.48
CA VAL A 26 12.45 -1.58 10.69
C VAL A 26 11.92 -2.98 11.03
N SER A 27 10.61 -3.18 11.01
CA SER A 27 10.00 -4.47 11.34
C SER A 27 10.37 -5.59 10.34
N LEU A 28 10.51 -5.25 9.06
CA LEU A 28 10.98 -6.19 8.03
C LEU A 28 12.46 -6.53 8.23
N TYR A 29 13.32 -5.56 8.53
CA TYR A 29 14.73 -5.81 8.83
C TYR A 29 14.92 -6.61 10.13
N GLU A 30 14.13 -6.37 11.17
CA GLU A 30 14.13 -7.17 12.40
C GLU A 30 13.78 -8.64 12.12
N THR A 31 12.78 -8.86 11.26
CA THR A 31 12.39 -10.22 10.84
C THR A 31 13.51 -10.88 10.03
N LEU A 32 14.12 -10.15 9.09
CA LEU A 32 15.25 -10.63 8.29
C LEU A 32 16.44 -11.03 9.18
N VAL A 33 16.80 -10.21 10.17
CA VAL A 33 17.88 -10.50 11.12
C VAL A 33 17.54 -11.72 11.99
N ARG A 34 16.28 -11.86 12.42
CA ARG A 34 15.84 -13.03 13.21
C ARG A 34 15.89 -14.33 12.42
N GLU A 35 15.50 -14.30 11.15
CA GLU A 35 15.49 -15.46 10.25
C GLU A 35 16.87 -15.77 9.67
N CYS A 36 17.79 -14.79 9.64
CA CYS A 36 19.15 -14.91 9.11
C CYS A 36 20.17 -14.24 10.06
N PRO A 37 20.36 -14.75 11.28
CA PRO A 37 21.23 -14.13 12.29
C PRO A 37 22.71 -14.13 11.89
N SER A 38 23.12 -15.02 10.99
CA SER A 38 24.50 -15.11 10.47
C SER A 38 24.85 -14.02 9.46
N ASP A 39 23.88 -13.20 9.04
CA ASP A 39 24.08 -12.17 8.03
C ASP A 39 24.34 -10.80 8.69
N GLU A 40 25.62 -10.44 8.78
CA GLU A 40 26.04 -9.16 9.36
C GLU A 40 25.55 -7.95 8.56
N ALA A 41 25.38 -8.07 7.24
CA ALA A 41 24.94 -6.95 6.42
C ALA A 41 23.51 -6.51 6.79
N LEU A 42 22.62 -7.48 7.05
CA LEU A 42 21.26 -7.20 7.53
C LEU A 42 21.27 -6.56 8.92
N SER A 43 22.14 -7.03 9.81
CA SER A 43 22.28 -6.51 11.18
C SER A 43 22.81 -5.07 11.18
N GLN A 44 23.83 -4.78 10.37
CA GLN A 44 24.38 -3.44 10.19
C GLN A 44 23.35 -2.50 9.56
N ARG A 45 22.55 -2.97 8.60
CA ARG A 45 21.51 -2.16 7.96
C ARG A 45 20.42 -1.75 8.96
N LEU A 46 20.00 -2.68 9.82
CA LEU A 46 19.05 -2.41 10.90
C LEU A 46 19.63 -1.40 11.91
N ALA A 47 20.91 -1.53 12.26
CA ALA A 47 21.58 -0.60 13.16
C ALA A 47 21.63 0.83 12.59
N GLN A 48 22.07 1.00 11.34
CA GLN A 48 22.09 2.29 10.64
C GLN A 48 20.69 2.91 10.57
N LEU A 49 19.68 2.08 10.30
CA LEU A 49 18.30 2.54 10.23
C LEU A 49 17.81 3.05 11.60
N ARG A 50 18.17 2.36 12.69
CA ARG A 50 17.85 2.77 14.05
C ARG A 50 18.61 4.02 14.51
N GLU A 51 19.86 4.20 14.08
CA GLU A 51 20.63 5.42 14.35
C GLU A 51 20.09 6.63 13.59
N SER A 52 19.52 6.43 12.40
CA SER A 52 18.88 7.51 11.63
C SER A 52 17.56 8.00 12.26
N LEU A 53 16.98 7.23 13.19
CA LEU A 53 15.75 7.56 13.88
C LEU A 53 16.05 8.30 15.18
N GLN A 54 15.32 9.37 15.45
CA GLN A 54 15.43 10.03 16.76
C GLN A 54 14.95 9.08 17.87
N PRO A 55 15.46 9.22 19.11
CA PRO A 55 15.12 8.30 20.22
C PRO A 55 13.61 8.15 20.47
N MET A 56 12.85 9.22 20.30
CA MET A 56 11.39 9.20 20.44
C MET A 56 10.69 8.43 19.31
N GLU A 57 11.18 8.55 18.08
CA GLU A 57 10.64 7.82 16.92
C GLU A 57 10.92 6.33 17.06
N LEU A 58 12.14 5.97 17.47
CA LEU A 58 12.53 4.59 17.73
C LEU A 58 11.66 3.95 18.82
N GLN A 59 11.33 4.69 19.87
CA GLN A 59 10.49 4.19 20.96
C GLN A 59 9.02 4.03 20.54
N ALA A 60 8.48 4.95 19.71
CA ALA A 60 7.16 4.82 19.12
C ALA A 60 7.06 3.62 18.17
N LEU A 61 8.12 3.40 17.39
CA LEU A 61 8.29 2.28 16.47
C LEU A 61 8.31 0.92 17.18
N GLN A 62 9.08 0.80 18.26
CA GLN A 62 9.16 -0.41 19.09
C GLN A 62 7.84 -0.77 19.74
N ARG A 63 7.05 0.24 20.16
CA ARG A 63 5.70 0.01 20.69
C ARG A 63 4.73 -0.48 19.62
N ALA A 64 4.81 0.09 18.41
CA ALA A 64 3.99 -0.35 17.28
C ALA A 64 4.38 -1.76 16.79
N SER A 65 5.66 -2.15 16.89
CA SER A 65 6.12 -3.49 16.51
C SER A 65 5.85 -4.57 17.56
N ALA A 66 5.81 -4.21 18.84
CA ALA A 66 5.47 -5.11 19.94
C ALA A 66 3.96 -5.44 20.04
N ALA A 67 3.10 -4.68 19.35
CA ALA A 67 1.68 -5.02 19.25
C ALA A 67 1.48 -6.33 18.44
N PRO A 68 0.62 -7.27 18.91
CA PRO A 68 0.29 -8.49 18.19
C PRO A 68 -0.05 -8.21 16.73
N ARG A 69 0.49 -9.02 15.81
CA ARG A 69 0.37 -8.80 14.36
C ARG A 69 -1.09 -8.80 13.87
N GLU A 70 -1.98 -9.45 14.61
CA GLU A 70 -3.43 -9.44 14.39
C GLU A 70 -4.07 -8.09 14.77
N GLU A 71 -3.56 -7.41 15.80
CA GLU A 71 -3.99 -6.07 16.20
C GLU A 71 -3.44 -4.97 15.25
N ARG A 72 -2.36 -5.20 14.50
CA ARG A 72 -1.91 -4.24 13.47
C ARG A 72 -2.89 -4.10 12.30
N LEU A 73 -3.83 -5.03 12.15
CA LEU A 73 -4.93 -4.91 11.18
C LEU A 73 -6.12 -4.11 11.72
N THR A 74 -6.11 -3.76 13.00
CA THR A 74 -7.16 -3.04 13.71
C THR A 74 -6.51 -2.12 14.73
N LEU A 75 -6.25 -0.85 14.39
CA LEU A 75 -6.38 0.32 15.27
C LEU A 75 -5.63 1.53 14.71
N GLY A 76 -6.36 2.28 13.92
CA GLY A 76 -6.06 3.63 13.44
C GLY A 76 -7.12 3.96 12.40
N PRO A 77 -7.51 5.24 12.19
CA PRO A 77 -8.30 5.59 11.01
C PRO A 77 -7.44 5.24 9.80
N SER A 78 -7.63 4.05 9.22
CA SER A 78 -6.95 3.66 8.00
C SER A 78 -7.36 4.70 6.97
N SER A 79 -6.39 5.46 6.47
CA SER A 79 -6.69 6.38 5.38
C SER A 79 -7.34 5.56 4.26
N PRO A 80 -8.26 6.14 3.48
CA PRO A 80 -8.96 5.36 2.46
C PRO A 80 -8.00 4.74 1.42
N ILE A 81 -6.78 5.28 1.29
CA ILE A 81 -5.70 4.69 0.49
C ILE A 81 -5.19 3.37 1.12
N GLN A 82 -4.92 3.35 2.43
CA GLN A 82 -4.44 2.16 3.13
C GLN A 82 -5.49 1.06 3.17
N GLU A 83 -6.76 1.43 3.36
CA GLU A 83 -7.87 0.49 3.24
C GLU A 83 -7.94 -0.10 1.83
N GLY A 84 -7.76 0.74 0.81
CA GLY A 84 -7.73 0.32 -0.60
C GLY A 84 -6.60 -0.67 -0.91
N GLU A 85 -5.38 -0.39 -0.47
CA GLU A 85 -4.23 -1.28 -0.67
C GLU A 85 -4.42 -2.63 0.05
N ARG A 86 -4.99 -2.62 1.26
CA ARG A 86 -5.29 -3.85 1.99
C ARG A 86 -6.31 -4.70 1.23
N LEU A 87 -7.39 -4.10 0.75
CA LEU A 87 -8.43 -4.79 -0.02
C LEU A 87 -7.88 -5.32 -1.35
N PHE A 88 -7.01 -4.56 -2.01
CA PHE A 88 -6.30 -5.00 -3.20
C PHE A 88 -5.44 -6.24 -2.95
N ALA A 89 -4.66 -6.24 -1.86
CA ALA A 89 -3.82 -7.38 -1.48
C ALA A 89 -4.65 -8.64 -1.16
N LEU A 90 -5.89 -8.46 -0.72
CA LEU A 90 -6.86 -9.55 -0.47
C LEU A 90 -7.57 -10.02 -1.76
N GLY A 91 -7.28 -9.41 -2.91
CA GLY A 91 -7.97 -9.68 -4.17
C GLY A 91 -9.35 -9.05 -4.29
N ASP A 92 -9.75 -8.24 -3.31
CA ASP A 92 -11.00 -7.50 -3.34
C ASP A 92 -10.83 -6.17 -4.09
N TYR A 93 -10.76 -6.27 -5.42
CA TYR A 93 -10.64 -5.11 -6.30
C TYR A 93 -11.84 -4.15 -6.19
N ALA A 94 -13.02 -4.67 -5.82
CA ALA A 94 -14.24 -3.88 -5.64
C ALA A 94 -14.19 -3.01 -4.38
N GLY A 95 -13.84 -3.63 -3.25
CA GLY A 95 -13.59 -2.92 -2.00
C GLY A 95 -12.43 -1.94 -2.13
N ALA A 96 -11.37 -2.33 -2.82
CA ALA A 96 -10.22 -1.46 -3.08
C ALA A 96 -10.64 -0.19 -3.84
N ALA A 97 -11.38 -0.35 -4.95
CA ALA A 97 -11.88 0.78 -5.73
C ALA A 97 -12.79 1.70 -4.89
N ALA A 98 -13.64 1.15 -4.02
CA ALA A 98 -14.49 1.95 -3.13
C ALA A 98 -13.68 2.81 -2.15
N ALA A 99 -12.61 2.25 -1.58
CA ALA A 99 -11.72 2.97 -0.68
C ALA A 99 -10.90 4.05 -1.41
N TYR A 100 -10.43 3.77 -2.63
CA TYR A 100 -9.77 4.77 -3.49
C TYR A 100 -10.71 5.91 -3.93
N ARG A 101 -12.01 5.65 -4.16
CA ARG A 101 -13.00 6.72 -4.39
C ARG A 101 -13.13 7.66 -3.18
N ARG A 102 -13.18 7.10 -1.97
CA ARG A 102 -13.18 7.91 -0.73
C ARG A 102 -11.88 8.71 -0.58
N ALA A 103 -10.75 8.17 -1.01
CA ALA A 103 -9.48 8.91 -1.02
C ALA A 103 -9.52 10.12 -1.97
N LEU A 104 -10.14 9.98 -3.15
CA LEU A 104 -10.33 11.08 -4.10
C LEU A 104 -11.30 12.15 -3.59
N GLN A 105 -12.30 11.80 -2.77
CA GLN A 105 -13.15 12.81 -2.12
C GLN A 105 -12.35 13.74 -1.19
N GLN A 106 -11.29 13.22 -0.58
CA GLN A 106 -10.40 14.02 0.29
C GLN A 106 -9.33 14.76 -0.51
N ARG A 107 -8.85 14.19 -1.62
CA ARG A 107 -7.79 14.75 -2.47
C ARG A 107 -8.14 14.58 -3.96
N PRO A 108 -9.04 15.40 -4.50
CA PRO A 108 -9.56 15.21 -5.85
C PRO A 108 -8.50 15.38 -6.94
N ASP A 109 -7.48 16.20 -6.70
CA ASP A 109 -6.42 16.53 -7.66
C ASP A 109 -5.21 15.57 -7.62
N ASN A 110 -5.28 14.50 -6.82
CA ASN A 110 -4.16 13.57 -6.69
C ASN A 110 -4.14 12.57 -7.85
N GLU A 111 -3.27 12.82 -8.83
CA GLU A 111 -3.10 11.99 -10.04
C GLU A 111 -2.80 10.51 -9.70
N LEU A 112 -2.00 10.24 -8.66
CA LEU A 112 -1.66 8.87 -8.27
C LEU A 112 -2.88 8.07 -7.81
N ILE A 113 -3.80 8.70 -7.06
CA ILE A 113 -5.04 8.05 -6.59
C ILE A 113 -5.98 7.81 -7.77
N GLN A 114 -6.00 8.71 -8.76
CA GLN A 114 -6.79 8.55 -9.99
C GLN A 114 -6.28 7.38 -10.84
N GLU A 115 -4.96 7.26 -11.03
CA GLU A 115 -4.35 6.16 -11.78
C GLU A 115 -4.62 4.81 -11.13
N ARG A 116 -4.45 4.73 -9.79
CA ARG A 116 -4.74 3.50 -9.04
C ARG A 116 -6.20 3.08 -9.12
N LEU A 117 -7.13 4.03 -9.01
CA LEU A 117 -8.55 3.73 -9.15
C LEU A 117 -8.87 3.16 -10.54
N LEU A 118 -8.27 3.71 -11.60
CA LEU A 118 -8.45 3.20 -12.97
C LEU A 118 -7.91 1.77 -13.12
N GLU A 119 -6.72 1.50 -12.60
CA GLU A 119 -6.11 0.17 -12.61
C GLU A 119 -7.01 -0.86 -11.91
N LEU A 120 -7.52 -0.51 -10.72
CA LEU A 120 -8.45 -1.35 -9.95
C LEU A 120 -9.75 -1.63 -10.71
N PHE A 121 -10.30 -0.63 -11.41
CA PHE A 121 -11.49 -0.82 -12.24
C PHE A 121 -11.24 -1.79 -13.40
N GLN A 122 -10.09 -1.71 -14.06
CA GLN A 122 -9.74 -2.65 -15.13
C GLN A 122 -9.56 -4.07 -14.57
N LEU A 123 -8.84 -4.21 -13.46
CA LEU A 123 -8.64 -5.50 -12.79
C LEU A 123 -9.96 -6.11 -12.30
N ALA A 124 -10.86 -5.32 -11.73
CA ALA A 124 -12.18 -5.78 -11.30
C ALA A 124 -13.03 -6.29 -12.49
N ARG A 125 -12.94 -5.65 -13.66
CA ARG A 125 -13.64 -6.09 -14.88
C ARG A 125 -13.09 -7.39 -15.43
N VAL A 126 -11.76 -7.53 -15.47
CA VAL A 126 -11.09 -8.73 -15.99
C VAL A 126 -11.24 -9.91 -15.03
N THR A 127 -11.27 -9.65 -13.72
CA THR A 127 -11.29 -10.68 -12.66
C THR A 127 -12.68 -10.91 -12.09
N SER A 128 -13.73 -10.49 -12.81
CA SER A 128 -15.12 -10.59 -12.39
C SER A 128 -15.49 -12.04 -12.02
N GLY A 129 -15.86 -12.26 -10.75
CA GLY A 129 -16.26 -13.57 -10.21
C GLY A 129 -15.36 -14.19 -9.13
N ARG A 130 -14.32 -13.50 -8.61
CA ARG A 130 -13.45 -14.02 -7.52
C ARG A 130 -13.44 -13.20 -6.22
N SER A 131 -14.17 -12.10 -6.11
CA SER A 131 -14.17 -11.29 -4.87
C SER A 131 -15.19 -11.83 -3.85
N PRO A 132 -14.82 -11.97 -2.56
CA PRO A 132 -15.77 -12.20 -1.46
C PRO A 132 -16.79 -11.06 -1.29
N THR A 133 -16.52 -9.91 -1.89
CA THR A 133 -17.27 -8.64 -1.73
C THR A 133 -17.96 -8.22 -3.02
N ASP A 134 -18.27 -9.18 -3.89
CA ASP A 134 -18.91 -9.04 -5.23
C ASP A 134 -20.30 -8.36 -5.23
N ARG A 135 -20.70 -7.75 -4.11
CA ARG A 135 -21.99 -7.11 -3.92
C ARG A 135 -22.01 -5.59 -4.07
N ALA A 136 -20.91 -4.91 -4.44
CA ALA A 136 -20.95 -3.44 -4.51
C ALA A 136 -19.98 -2.74 -5.49
N LEU A 137 -19.81 -3.26 -6.71
CA LEU A 137 -19.50 -2.38 -7.83
C LEU A 137 -20.74 -2.30 -8.73
N PRO A 138 -21.36 -1.12 -8.90
CA PRO A 138 -22.42 -0.98 -9.89
C PRO A 138 -21.86 -1.41 -11.25
N LYS A 139 -22.58 -2.29 -11.94
CA LYS A 139 -22.23 -2.77 -13.30
C LYS A 139 -22.16 -1.62 -14.31
N GLU A 140 -22.78 -0.49 -13.99
CA GLU A 140 -22.84 0.70 -14.81
C GLU A 140 -21.84 1.74 -14.31
N THR A 141 -21.03 2.25 -15.24
CA THR A 141 -20.16 3.41 -15.06
C THR A 141 -20.94 4.56 -14.46
N GLU A 142 -20.79 4.80 -13.16
CA GLU A 142 -21.34 5.98 -12.51
C GLU A 142 -20.87 7.24 -13.27
N PRO A 143 -21.74 8.26 -13.44
CA PRO A 143 -21.43 9.47 -14.23
C PRO A 143 -20.19 10.22 -13.74
N LEU A 144 -19.79 10.01 -12.48
CA LEU A 144 -18.55 10.53 -11.91
C LEU A 144 -17.30 9.90 -12.53
N LEU A 145 -17.32 8.59 -12.83
CA LEU A 145 -16.23 7.88 -13.48
C LEU A 145 -16.11 8.28 -14.95
N GLN A 146 -17.25 8.45 -15.64
CA GLN A 146 -17.25 8.95 -17.02
C GLN A 146 -16.70 10.37 -17.10
N ALA A 147 -17.09 11.27 -16.18
CA ALA A 147 -16.57 12.62 -16.12
C ALA A 147 -15.05 12.68 -15.83
N LEU A 148 -14.53 11.75 -15.01
CA LEU A 148 -13.09 11.64 -14.76
C LEU A 148 -12.32 11.15 -16.00
N LEU A 149 -12.86 10.14 -16.70
CA LEU A 149 -12.28 9.63 -17.95
C LEU A 149 -12.24 10.72 -19.04
N ASP A 150 -13.32 11.48 -19.20
CA ASP A 150 -13.40 12.56 -20.17
C ASP A 150 -12.40 13.68 -19.87
N ARG A 151 -12.21 14.02 -18.59
CA ARG A 151 -11.27 15.06 -18.14
C ARG A 151 -9.81 14.65 -18.35
N LEU A 152 -9.47 13.39 -18.09
CA LEU A 152 -8.13 12.84 -18.35
C LEU A 152 -7.83 12.74 -19.85
N ALA A 153 -8.81 12.33 -20.66
CA ALA A 153 -8.69 12.29 -22.12
C ALA A 153 -8.48 13.70 -22.71
N ALA A 154 -9.17 14.70 -22.18
CA ALA A 154 -8.98 16.10 -22.59
C ALA A 154 -7.59 16.64 -22.22
N ARG A 155 -7.06 16.28 -21.04
CA ARG A 155 -5.71 16.67 -20.59
C ARG A 155 -4.61 16.03 -21.42
N LYS A 156 -4.77 14.75 -21.81
CA LYS A 156 -3.81 14.01 -22.63
C LYS A 156 -3.72 14.58 -24.07
N ARG A 157 -4.84 15.04 -24.64
CA ARG A 157 -4.86 15.73 -25.95
C ARG A 157 -4.16 17.09 -25.94
N ARG A 158 -4.20 17.82 -24.82
CA ARG A 158 -3.52 19.13 -24.70
C ARG A 158 -2.02 19.05 -24.51
N LYS A 159 -1.47 17.88 -24.16
CA LYS A 159 -0.04 17.67 -23.92
C LYS A 159 0.69 17.04 -25.12
N GLY A 160 -0.01 16.79 -26.23
CA GLY A 160 0.52 16.13 -27.43
C GLY A 160 0.15 16.82 -28.74
N GLY A 161 -0.16 18.12 -28.71
CA GLY A 161 -0.36 18.98 -29.88
C GLY A 161 0.63 20.13 -29.87
#